data_AF-A0AAJ2F841-F1
#
_entry.id   AF-A0AAJ2F841-F1
#
_cell.length_a   1.000
_cell.length_b   1.000
_cell.length_c   1.000
_cell.angle_alpha   90.00
_cell.angle_beta   90.00
_cell.angle_gamma   90.00
#
_symmetry.space_group_name_H-M   'P 1'
#
loop_
_entity.id
_entity.type
_entity.pdbx_description
1 polymer ?
#
loop_
_entity_poly.entity_id
_entity_poly.type
_entity_poly.pdbx_seq_one_letter_code
_entity_poly.pdbx_strand_id
1 'polypeptide(L)'
;MNYFKKIGLIIFTGLVFVKVLSRLCSFVLKSIPLLFLIIPSLIMLVCYVAYSLWGVKREKDFTKIYKTNIAILCGAIALDLISFCWQKIFHFQFNVPLGMLDLPFTEIDDVSLMWAFFGRSFPFIVTIGLLQMVGSLLLLFSKTRSLGVFMLLPIMLTILSIDIFYHLDFGVLSHAIMHVVALFYLLFQDVEKIRDFFFSTNWNTSHLLSTSPIIKTSLRLIILFLPLFMVLLRLPRDKNAQLTGKYQVQKLAINGIDKKATSVYDSTLTRVYFDVVNDIVFDFNTTNTRFIGTYELNEGKIIAKWHYPRKDIPPFIGNITIEENRRILSGVMGKDTLEVVLER
;
A
#
# COMPACT_ATOMS: atom_id res chain seq x y z
N MET A 1 -8.71 37.70 -14.50
CA MET A 1 -8.11 36.38 -14.83
C MET A 1 -7.51 36.43 -16.23
N ASN A 2 -6.20 36.19 -16.39
CA ASN A 2 -5.46 36.27 -17.66
C ASN A 2 -6.06 35.38 -18.75
N TYR A 3 -6.10 35.86 -20.00
CA TYR A 3 -6.62 35.15 -21.18
C TYR A 3 -5.97 33.77 -21.36
N PHE A 4 -4.68 33.63 -21.05
CA PHE A 4 -3.96 32.35 -21.05
C PHE A 4 -4.51 31.32 -20.06
N LYS A 5 -4.88 31.74 -18.83
CA LYS A 5 -5.49 30.83 -17.84
C LYS A 5 -6.85 30.32 -18.33
N LYS A 6 -7.57 31.12 -19.12
CA LYS A 6 -8.88 30.79 -19.69
C LYS A 6 -8.78 29.68 -20.74
N ILE A 7 -7.84 29.84 -21.68
CA ILE A 7 -7.60 28.84 -22.74
C ILE A 7 -7.04 27.54 -22.13
N GLY A 8 -6.12 27.66 -21.16
CA GLY A 8 -5.55 26.49 -20.47
C GLY A 8 -6.62 25.61 -19.81
N LEU A 9 -7.61 26.21 -19.13
CA LEU A 9 -8.72 25.45 -18.54
C LEU A 9 -9.53 24.66 -19.58
N ILE A 10 -9.86 25.30 -20.70
CA ILE A 10 -10.68 24.68 -21.76
C ILE A 10 -9.95 23.49 -22.35
N ILE A 11 -8.67 23.67 -22.71
CA ILE A 11 -7.85 22.58 -23.27
C ILE A 11 -7.73 21.44 -22.27
N PHE A 12 -7.40 21.75 -21.01
CA PHE A 12 -7.23 20.74 -19.98
C PHE A 12 -8.53 19.97 -19.69
N THR A 13 -9.66 20.67 -19.59
CA THR A 13 -10.98 20.05 -19.40
C THR A 13 -11.32 19.14 -20.57
N GLY A 14 -11.07 19.59 -21.81
CA GLY A 14 -11.27 18.80 -23.01
C GLY A 14 -10.42 17.52 -23.00
N LEU A 15 -9.14 17.62 -22.62
CA LEU A 15 -8.24 16.46 -22.53
C LEU A 15 -8.76 15.40 -21.55
N VAL A 16 -9.11 15.83 -20.33
CA VAL A 16 -9.65 14.91 -19.30
C VAL A 16 -10.97 14.30 -19.78
N PHE A 17 -11.90 15.11 -20.26
CA PHE A 17 -13.22 14.66 -20.72
C PHE A 17 -13.12 13.63 -21.85
N VAL A 18 -12.31 13.93 -22.87
CA VAL A 18 -12.09 13.06 -24.02
C VAL A 18 -11.42 11.75 -23.60
N LYS A 19 -10.45 11.80 -22.70
CA LYS A 19 -9.76 10.60 -22.21
C LYS A 19 -10.70 9.67 -21.44
N VAL A 20 -11.54 10.24 -20.57
CA VAL A 20 -12.58 9.50 -19.82
C VAL A 20 -13.58 8.87 -20.80
N LEU A 21 -14.07 9.63 -21.77
CA LEU A 21 -15.03 9.13 -22.75
C LEU A 21 -14.43 8.04 -23.65
N SER A 22 -13.20 8.22 -24.12
CA SER A 22 -12.47 7.22 -24.92
C SER A 22 -12.31 5.91 -24.15
N ARG A 23 -12.02 5.97 -22.84
CA ARG A 23 -11.96 4.79 -21.98
C ARG A 23 -13.33 4.11 -21.87
N LEU A 24 -14.41 4.87 -21.61
CA LEU A 24 -15.76 4.30 -21.58
C LEU A 24 -16.14 3.64 -22.91
N CYS A 25 -15.80 4.25 -24.04
CA CYS A 25 -15.99 3.66 -25.37
C CYS A 25 -15.21 2.35 -25.52
N SER A 26 -13.97 2.25 -25.02
CA SER A 26 -13.19 1.00 -25.07
C SER A 26 -13.84 -0.15 -24.28
N PHE A 27 -14.61 0.14 -23.23
CA PHE A 27 -15.39 -0.88 -22.51
C PHE A 27 -16.56 -1.41 -23.33
N VAL A 28 -17.20 -0.57 -24.13
CA VAL A 28 -18.32 -0.95 -25.01
C VAL A 28 -17.82 -1.63 -26.28
N LEU A 29 -16.74 -1.11 -26.86
CA LEU A 29 -16.16 -1.52 -28.13
C LEU A 29 -14.93 -2.42 -27.93
N LYS A 30 -15.06 -3.47 -27.10
CA LYS A 30 -13.95 -4.37 -26.71
C LYS A 30 -13.14 -4.94 -27.89
N SER A 31 -13.75 -5.06 -29.07
CA SER A 31 -13.12 -5.62 -30.27
C SER A 31 -12.31 -4.63 -31.09
N ILE A 32 -12.37 -3.33 -30.78
CA ILE A 32 -11.68 -2.29 -31.56
C ILE A 32 -10.30 -2.00 -30.93
N PRO A 33 -9.19 -2.10 -31.69
CA PRO A 33 -7.87 -1.76 -31.18
C PRO A 33 -7.80 -0.31 -30.70
N LEU A 34 -7.08 -0.06 -29.62
CA LEU A 34 -6.97 1.27 -28.98
C LEU A 34 -6.57 2.38 -29.97
N LEU A 35 -5.74 2.06 -30.97
CA LEU A 35 -5.30 2.97 -32.04
C LEU A 35 -6.46 3.60 -32.81
N PHE A 36 -7.53 2.85 -33.07
CA PHE A 36 -8.70 3.35 -33.80
C PHE A 36 -9.57 4.30 -32.96
N LEU A 37 -9.42 4.30 -31.64
CA LEU A 37 -10.10 5.23 -30.75
C LEU A 37 -9.36 6.58 -30.62
N ILE A 38 -8.09 6.64 -31.03
CA ILE A 38 -7.27 7.87 -30.94
C ILE A 38 -7.81 8.96 -31.88
N ILE A 39 -8.06 8.62 -33.15
CA ILE A 39 -8.50 9.61 -34.16
C ILE A 39 -9.85 10.24 -33.77
N PRO A 40 -10.91 9.48 -33.42
CA PRO A 40 -12.16 10.05 -32.92
C PRO A 40 -11.98 10.91 -31.67
N SER A 41 -11.09 10.50 -30.75
CA SER A 41 -10.80 11.26 -29.53
C SER A 41 -10.17 12.63 -29.84
N LEU A 42 -9.23 12.69 -30.79
CA LEU A 42 -8.61 13.94 -31.24
C LEU A 42 -9.63 14.86 -31.93
N ILE A 43 -10.49 14.30 -32.77
CA ILE A 43 -11.58 15.07 -33.41
C ILE A 43 -12.50 15.66 -32.34
N MET A 44 -12.93 14.85 -31.36
CA MET A 44 -13.76 15.33 -30.25
C MET A 44 -13.08 16.43 -29.44
N LEU A 45 -11.78 16.32 -29.19
CA LEU A 45 -11.02 17.36 -28.49
C LEU A 45 -11.02 18.67 -29.29
N VAL A 46 -10.72 18.60 -30.59
CA VAL A 46 -10.72 19.78 -31.47
C VAL A 46 -12.11 20.41 -31.53
N CYS A 47 -13.17 19.61 -31.69
CA CYS A 47 -14.54 20.09 -31.67
C CYS A 47 -14.92 20.75 -30.34
N TYR A 48 -14.56 20.14 -29.21
CA TYR A 48 -14.81 20.69 -27.88
C TYR A 48 -14.11 22.05 -27.67
N VAL A 49 -12.83 22.12 -28.04
CA VAL A 49 -12.04 23.34 -27.92
C VAL A 49 -12.57 24.42 -28.86
N ALA A 50 -12.86 24.09 -30.12
CA ALA A 50 -13.42 25.03 -31.08
C ALA A 50 -14.78 25.58 -30.63
N TYR A 51 -15.68 24.72 -30.15
CA TYR A 51 -16.97 25.12 -29.60
C TYR A 51 -16.82 26.04 -28.39
N SER A 52 -15.94 25.69 -27.46
CA SER A 52 -15.68 26.47 -26.25
C SER A 52 -15.05 27.83 -26.58
N LEU A 53 -14.11 27.90 -27.53
CA LEU A 53 -13.49 29.15 -27.99
C LEU A 53 -14.47 30.03 -28.77
N TRP A 54 -15.34 29.44 -29.57
CA TRP A 54 -16.43 30.16 -30.24
C TRP A 54 -17.41 30.75 -29.21
N GLY A 55 -17.75 29.98 -28.17
CA GLY A 55 -18.49 30.46 -27.01
C GLY A 55 -17.82 31.66 -26.34
N VAL A 56 -16.50 31.61 -26.11
CA VAL A 56 -15.73 32.72 -25.52
C VAL A 56 -15.76 33.99 -26.40
N LYS A 57 -15.76 33.85 -27.72
CA LYS A 57 -15.87 35.00 -28.64
C LYS A 57 -17.26 35.63 -28.64
N ARG A 58 -18.31 34.83 -28.36
CA ARG A 58 -19.72 35.25 -28.49
C ARG A 58 -20.34 35.69 -27.17
N GLU A 59 -20.00 35.06 -26.05
CA GLU A 59 -20.49 35.43 -24.72
C GLU A 59 -19.63 36.55 -24.12
N LYS A 60 -20.30 37.63 -23.66
CA LYS A 60 -19.65 38.71 -22.91
C LYS A 60 -19.32 38.31 -21.46
N ASP A 61 -20.00 37.29 -20.92
CA ASP A 61 -19.80 36.80 -19.56
C ASP A 61 -19.05 35.46 -19.51
N PHE A 62 -17.73 35.55 -19.41
CA PHE A 62 -16.83 34.40 -19.28
C PHE A 62 -17.07 33.55 -18.01
N THR A 63 -17.73 34.12 -16.99
CA THR A 63 -17.99 33.43 -15.72
C THR A 63 -18.81 32.17 -15.93
N LYS A 64 -19.75 32.19 -16.88
CA LYS A 64 -20.59 31.05 -17.23
C LYS A 64 -19.77 29.93 -17.88
N ILE A 65 -18.99 30.23 -18.91
CA ILE A 65 -18.11 29.26 -19.59
C ILE A 65 -17.15 28.61 -18.60
N TYR A 66 -16.57 29.41 -17.72
CA TYR A 66 -15.66 28.92 -16.69
C TYR A 66 -16.35 27.93 -15.74
N LYS A 67 -17.52 28.30 -15.19
CA LYS A 67 -18.30 27.42 -14.30
C LYS A 67 -18.69 26.12 -15.00
N THR A 68 -19.10 26.19 -16.27
CA THR A 68 -19.44 25.01 -17.07
C THR A 68 -18.24 24.09 -17.28
N ASN A 69 -17.06 24.63 -17.63
CA ASN A 69 -15.86 23.82 -17.80
C ASN A 69 -15.45 23.12 -16.50
N ILE A 70 -15.55 23.81 -15.36
CA ILE A 70 -15.28 23.19 -14.06
C ILE A 70 -16.29 22.09 -13.74
N ALA A 71 -17.58 22.29 -14.05
CA ALA A 71 -18.58 21.25 -13.89
C ALA A 71 -18.31 20.02 -14.77
N ILE A 72 -17.91 20.24 -16.03
CA ILE A 72 -17.52 19.14 -16.95
C ILE A 72 -16.30 18.41 -16.43
N LEU A 73 -15.27 19.14 -15.97
CA LEU A 73 -14.06 18.54 -15.40
C LEU A 73 -14.39 17.70 -14.16
N CYS A 74 -15.19 18.23 -13.23
CA CYS A 74 -15.62 17.50 -12.04
C CYS A 74 -16.46 16.28 -12.41
N GLY A 75 -17.39 16.42 -13.36
CA GLY A 75 -18.20 15.32 -13.86
C GLY A 75 -17.36 14.21 -14.49
N ALA A 76 -16.36 14.56 -15.31
CA ALA A 76 -15.46 13.60 -15.93
C ALA A 76 -14.64 12.81 -14.90
N ILE A 77 -14.02 13.50 -13.93
CA ILE A 77 -13.27 12.88 -12.84
C ILE A 77 -14.17 11.96 -12.01
N ALA A 78 -15.35 12.45 -11.62
CA ALA A 78 -16.27 11.68 -10.80
C ALA A 78 -16.76 10.42 -11.52
N LEU A 79 -17.13 10.54 -12.80
CA LEU A 79 -17.54 9.42 -13.63
C LEU A 79 -16.44 8.35 -13.73
N ASP A 80 -15.19 8.78 -13.94
CA ASP A 80 -14.06 7.87 -14.10
C ASP A 80 -13.77 7.09 -12.81
N LEU A 81 -13.63 7.81 -11.68
CA LEU A 81 -13.32 7.23 -10.39
C LEU A 81 -14.45 6.37 -9.82
N ILE A 82 -15.71 6.76 -10.01
CA ILE A 82 -16.87 5.93 -9.64
C ILE A 82 -16.85 4.63 -10.46
N SER A 83 -16.50 4.69 -11.74
CA SER A 83 -16.36 3.48 -12.55
C SER A 83 -15.28 2.54 -12.02
N PHE A 84 -14.13 3.09 -11.57
CA PHE A 84 -13.09 2.30 -10.92
C PHE A 84 -13.53 1.73 -9.56
N CYS A 85 -14.35 2.44 -8.79
CA CYS A 85 -14.96 1.90 -7.59
C CYS A 85 -15.84 0.69 -7.90
N TRP A 86 -16.70 0.77 -8.93
CA TRP A 86 -17.51 -0.38 -9.32
C TRP A 86 -16.66 -1.57 -9.77
N GLN A 87 -15.58 -1.33 -10.51
CA GLN A 87 -14.64 -2.40 -10.88
C GLN A 87 -14.03 -3.11 -9.65
N LYS A 88 -13.72 -2.35 -8.60
CA LYS A 88 -13.22 -2.88 -7.32
C LYS A 88 -14.28 -3.71 -6.59
N ILE A 89 -15.53 -3.24 -6.56
CA ILE A 89 -16.64 -3.93 -5.89
C ILE A 89 -16.99 -5.25 -6.61
N PHE A 90 -16.94 -5.27 -7.95
CA PHE A 90 -17.28 -6.44 -8.77
C PHE A 90 -16.10 -7.37 -9.09
N HIS A 91 -14.95 -7.23 -8.39
CA HIS A 91 -13.76 -8.07 -8.60
C HIS A 91 -13.21 -8.07 -10.05
N PHE A 92 -13.40 -6.98 -10.79
CA PHE A 92 -12.79 -6.83 -12.12
C PHE A 92 -11.30 -6.46 -12.06
N GLN A 93 -10.76 -6.26 -10.87
CA GLN A 93 -9.35 -5.95 -10.61
C GLN A 93 -8.79 -6.89 -9.54
N PHE A 94 -7.46 -7.01 -9.49
CA PHE A 94 -6.73 -7.79 -8.48
C PHE A 94 -6.95 -9.32 -8.56
N ASN A 95 -7.15 -9.83 -9.77
CA ASN A 95 -7.24 -11.27 -10.03
C ASN A 95 -5.84 -11.87 -10.13
N VAL A 96 -5.63 -12.97 -9.40
CA VAL A 96 -4.37 -13.72 -9.41
C VAL A 96 -4.50 -14.87 -10.42
N PRO A 97 -3.69 -14.91 -11.49
CA PRO A 97 -3.73 -16.01 -12.44
C PRO A 97 -3.23 -17.30 -11.78
N LEU A 98 -3.85 -18.44 -12.11
CA LEU A 98 -3.52 -19.71 -11.46
C LEU A 98 -2.05 -20.11 -11.63
N GLY A 99 -1.44 -19.83 -12.78
CA GLY A 99 -0.03 -20.14 -13.02
C GLY A 99 0.96 -19.39 -12.12
N MET A 100 0.55 -18.26 -11.52
CA MET A 100 1.37 -17.54 -10.53
C MET A 100 1.49 -18.33 -9.22
N LEU A 101 0.53 -19.21 -8.91
CA LEU A 101 0.53 -20.00 -7.67
C LEU A 101 1.63 -21.07 -7.66
N ASP A 102 2.12 -21.45 -8.84
CA ASP A 102 3.17 -22.45 -9.01
C ASP A 102 4.58 -21.83 -9.01
N LEU A 103 4.68 -20.50 -9.07
CA LEU A 103 5.96 -19.80 -9.07
C LEU A 103 6.57 -19.75 -7.67
N PRO A 104 7.89 -19.96 -7.52
CA PRO A 104 8.56 -19.68 -6.27
C PRO A 104 8.42 -18.17 -5.97
N PHE A 105 8.31 -17.82 -4.68
CA PHE A 105 8.07 -16.44 -4.26
C PHE A 105 9.13 -15.45 -4.79
N THR A 106 10.36 -15.93 -5.04
CA THR A 106 11.47 -15.15 -5.60
C THR A 106 11.32 -14.81 -7.09
N GLU A 107 10.43 -15.49 -7.82
CA GLU A 107 10.19 -15.28 -9.25
C GLU A 107 8.89 -14.50 -9.53
N ILE A 108 8.08 -14.23 -8.50
CA ILE A 108 6.89 -13.40 -8.61
C ILE A 108 7.32 -11.95 -8.82
N ASP A 109 6.88 -11.34 -9.91
CA ASP A 109 7.13 -9.92 -10.18
C ASP A 109 6.36 -8.99 -9.24
N ASP A 110 6.87 -7.76 -9.10
CA ASP A 110 6.34 -6.74 -8.17
C ASP A 110 4.85 -6.45 -8.40
N VAL A 111 4.42 -6.37 -9.67
CA VAL A 111 3.02 -6.07 -10.02
C VAL A 111 2.12 -7.22 -9.60
N SER A 112 2.48 -8.45 -9.96
CA SER A 112 1.74 -9.65 -9.61
C SER A 112 1.64 -9.82 -8.09
N LEU A 113 2.73 -9.59 -7.36
CA LEU A 113 2.73 -9.67 -5.89
C LEU A 113 1.81 -8.62 -5.27
N MET A 114 1.86 -7.38 -5.77
CA MET A 114 0.97 -6.30 -5.35
C MET A 114 -0.50 -6.66 -5.61
N TRP A 115 -0.81 -7.17 -6.81
CA TRP A 115 -2.16 -7.59 -7.18
C TRP A 115 -2.67 -8.70 -6.26
N ALA A 116 -1.83 -9.69 -5.95
CA ALA A 116 -2.17 -10.76 -5.03
C ALA A 116 -2.44 -10.26 -3.61
N PHE A 117 -1.63 -9.32 -3.12
CA PHE A 117 -1.83 -8.70 -1.80
C PHE A 117 -3.18 -7.99 -1.70
N PHE A 118 -3.49 -7.11 -2.65
CA PHE A 118 -4.78 -6.42 -2.66
C PHE A 118 -5.92 -7.42 -2.83
N GLY A 119 -5.82 -8.33 -3.81
CA GLY A 119 -6.86 -9.31 -4.12
C GLY A 119 -7.21 -10.24 -2.95
N ARG A 120 -6.23 -10.55 -2.09
CA ARG A 120 -6.47 -11.34 -0.87
C ARG A 120 -7.36 -10.64 0.15
N SER A 121 -7.32 -9.30 0.21
CA SER A 121 -8.06 -8.50 1.20
C SER A 121 -9.20 -7.70 0.55
N PHE A 122 -10.28 -8.40 0.22
CA PHE A 122 -11.44 -7.77 -0.42
C PHE A 122 -12.04 -6.59 0.37
N PRO A 123 -12.27 -6.66 1.70
CA PRO A 123 -12.82 -5.53 2.45
C PRO A 123 -11.94 -4.27 2.38
N PHE A 124 -10.62 -4.45 2.30
CA PHE A 124 -9.68 -3.34 2.16
C PHE A 124 -9.82 -2.65 0.80
N ILE A 125 -9.87 -3.42 -0.30
CA ILE A 125 -10.08 -2.87 -1.65
C ILE A 125 -11.43 -2.13 -1.73
N VAL A 126 -12.51 -2.73 -1.22
CA VAL A 126 -13.84 -2.12 -1.23
C VAL A 126 -13.85 -0.81 -0.45
N THR A 127 -13.17 -0.75 0.70
CA THR A 127 -13.05 0.48 1.49
C THR A 127 -12.38 1.59 0.69
N ILE A 128 -11.27 1.30 -0.02
CA ILE A 128 -10.61 2.27 -0.90
C ILE A 128 -11.57 2.74 -1.99
N GLY A 129 -12.27 1.81 -2.65
CA GLY A 129 -13.25 2.12 -3.69
C GLY A 129 -14.39 3.02 -3.18
N LEU A 130 -14.96 2.72 -2.02
CA LEU A 130 -16.03 3.51 -1.41
C LEU A 130 -15.56 4.92 -1.04
N LEU A 131 -14.34 5.07 -0.50
CA LEU A 131 -13.77 6.39 -0.23
C LEU A 131 -13.58 7.21 -1.52
N GLN A 132 -13.14 6.57 -2.61
CA GLN A 132 -13.10 7.22 -3.93
C GLN A 132 -14.50 7.64 -4.39
N MET A 133 -15.49 6.76 -4.29
CA MET A 133 -16.87 7.06 -4.69
C MET A 133 -17.45 8.23 -3.89
N VAL A 134 -17.29 8.24 -2.57
CA VAL A 134 -17.75 9.35 -1.72
C VAL A 134 -17.05 10.65 -2.11
N GLY A 135 -15.73 10.65 -2.27
CA GLY A 135 -14.97 11.83 -2.71
C GLY A 135 -15.43 12.33 -4.09
N SER A 136 -15.71 11.42 -5.02
CA SER A 136 -16.23 11.73 -6.35
C SER A 136 -17.64 12.31 -6.33
N LEU A 137 -18.54 11.78 -5.49
CA LEU A 137 -19.89 12.32 -5.31
C LEU A 137 -19.83 13.74 -4.73
N LEU A 138 -18.96 13.98 -3.75
CA LEU A 138 -18.75 15.32 -3.17
C LEU A 138 -18.22 16.32 -4.22
N LEU A 139 -17.45 15.86 -5.20
CA LEU A 139 -16.92 16.67 -6.30
C LEU A 139 -18.03 17.23 -7.21
N LEU A 140 -19.16 16.53 -7.35
CA LEU A 140 -20.28 16.92 -8.22
C LEU A 140 -21.07 18.12 -7.69
N PHE A 141 -21.07 18.34 -6.36
CA PHE A 141 -21.80 19.45 -5.76
C PHE A 141 -20.85 20.63 -5.48
N SER A 142 -21.21 21.81 -5.99
CA SER A 142 -20.40 23.03 -5.87
C SER A 142 -20.05 23.41 -4.42
N LYS A 143 -20.93 23.09 -3.47
CA LYS A 143 -20.75 23.36 -2.04
C LYS A 143 -19.75 22.42 -1.36
N THR A 144 -19.69 21.15 -1.79
CA THR A 144 -18.83 20.12 -1.17
C THR A 144 -17.57 19.82 -1.98
N ARG A 145 -17.39 20.47 -3.14
CA ARG A 145 -16.29 20.20 -4.07
C ARG A 145 -14.92 20.25 -3.40
N SER A 146 -14.64 21.28 -2.59
CA SER A 146 -13.33 21.40 -1.92
C SER A 146 -13.08 20.23 -0.96
N LEU A 147 -14.11 19.77 -0.24
CA LEU A 147 -14.03 18.58 0.61
C LEU A 147 -13.77 17.31 -0.22
N GLY A 148 -14.45 17.17 -1.36
CA GLY A 148 -14.21 16.08 -2.31
C GLY A 148 -12.76 16.06 -2.81
N VAL A 149 -12.20 17.23 -3.16
CA VAL A 149 -10.79 17.37 -3.57
C VAL A 149 -9.84 16.96 -2.43
N PHE A 150 -10.07 17.44 -1.20
CA PHE A 150 -9.25 17.07 -0.03
C PHE A 150 -9.31 15.58 0.32
N MET A 151 -10.45 14.93 0.06
CA MET A 151 -10.61 13.50 0.27
C MET A 151 -9.95 12.67 -0.84
N LEU A 152 -10.10 13.08 -2.10
CA LEU A 152 -9.59 12.35 -3.27
C LEU A 152 -8.08 12.50 -3.45
N LEU A 153 -7.50 13.67 -3.16
CA LEU A 153 -6.05 13.92 -3.33
C LEU A 153 -5.16 12.88 -2.62
N PRO A 154 -5.29 12.64 -1.30
CA PRO A 154 -4.44 11.65 -0.62
C PRO A 154 -4.64 10.25 -1.19
N ILE A 155 -5.87 9.87 -1.52
CA ILE A 155 -6.18 8.55 -2.10
C ILE A 155 -5.50 8.39 -3.47
N MET A 156 -5.65 9.39 -4.35
CA MET A 156 -5.07 9.35 -5.69
C MET A 156 -3.55 9.46 -5.67
N LEU A 157 -2.97 10.20 -4.71
CA LEU A 157 -1.52 10.23 -4.51
C LEU A 157 -0.98 8.89 -4.05
N THR A 158 -1.67 8.20 -3.12
CA THR A 158 -1.28 6.84 -2.73
C THR A 158 -1.35 5.87 -3.91
N ILE A 159 -2.40 5.94 -4.73
CA ILE A 159 -2.51 5.11 -5.94
C ILE A 159 -1.38 5.45 -6.92
N LEU A 160 -1.11 6.72 -7.18
CA LEU A 160 0.00 7.13 -8.04
C LEU A 160 1.36 6.64 -7.52
N SER A 161 1.59 6.70 -6.21
CA SER A 161 2.82 6.18 -5.61
C SER A 161 2.95 4.67 -5.84
N ILE A 162 1.86 3.93 -5.64
CA ILE A 162 1.82 2.49 -5.92
C ILE A 162 2.14 2.24 -7.40
N ASP A 163 1.50 2.96 -8.33
CA ASP A 163 1.73 2.82 -9.77
C ASP A 163 3.20 3.05 -10.15
N ILE A 164 3.86 4.02 -9.50
CA ILE A 164 5.29 4.33 -9.73
C ILE A 164 6.20 3.27 -9.12
N PHE A 165 6.04 2.95 -7.83
CA PHE A 165 6.97 2.08 -7.12
C PHE A 165 6.87 0.60 -7.52
N TYR A 166 5.70 0.18 -8.00
CA TYR A 166 5.48 -1.17 -8.51
C TYR A 166 5.58 -1.25 -10.04
N HIS A 167 6.02 -0.19 -10.72
CA HIS A 167 6.30 -0.18 -12.16
C HIS A 167 5.10 -0.60 -13.03
N LEU A 168 3.90 -0.08 -12.72
CA LEU A 168 2.72 -0.36 -13.52
C LEU A 168 2.83 0.20 -14.94
N ASP A 169 2.08 -0.41 -15.86
CA ASP A 169 2.05 0.00 -17.26
C ASP A 169 1.77 1.49 -17.44
N PHE A 170 2.43 2.09 -18.43
CA PHE A 170 2.31 3.52 -18.76
C PHE A 170 0.85 3.98 -18.93
N GLY A 171 -0.02 3.10 -19.44
CA GLY A 171 -1.45 3.37 -19.53
C GLY A 171 -2.06 3.72 -18.17
N VAL A 172 -1.89 2.86 -17.17
CA VAL A 172 -2.44 3.04 -15.82
C VAL A 172 -1.81 4.26 -15.14
N LEU A 173 -0.48 4.37 -15.22
CA LEU A 173 0.27 5.48 -14.64
C LEU A 173 -0.20 6.84 -15.20
N SER A 174 -0.37 6.94 -16.52
CA SER A 174 -0.84 8.17 -17.16
C SER A 174 -2.25 8.57 -16.70
N HIS A 175 -3.11 7.59 -16.43
CA HIS A 175 -4.45 7.83 -15.88
C HIS A 175 -4.38 8.37 -14.45
N ALA A 176 -3.55 7.78 -13.57
CA ALA A 176 -3.38 8.28 -12.20
C ALA A 176 -2.82 9.71 -12.19
N ILE A 177 -1.79 9.99 -13.00
CA ILE A 177 -1.20 11.34 -13.15
C ILE A 177 -2.26 12.35 -13.59
N MET A 178 -3.06 12.03 -14.60
CA MET A 178 -4.11 12.92 -15.11
C MET A 178 -5.09 13.33 -13.99
N HIS A 179 -5.54 12.38 -13.17
CA HIS A 179 -6.45 12.65 -12.06
C HIS A 179 -5.79 13.50 -10.97
N VAL A 180 -4.56 13.19 -10.59
CA VAL A 180 -3.82 13.95 -9.58
C VAL A 180 -3.62 15.40 -10.05
N VAL A 181 -3.19 15.61 -11.29
CA VAL A 181 -3.05 16.96 -11.88
C VAL A 181 -4.39 17.69 -11.91
N ALA A 182 -5.48 17.00 -12.25
CA ALA A 182 -6.81 17.62 -12.29
C ALA A 182 -7.33 18.01 -10.90
N LEU A 183 -7.08 17.17 -9.88
CA LEU A 183 -7.43 17.48 -8.50
C LEU A 183 -6.58 18.63 -7.94
N PHE A 184 -5.28 18.67 -8.23
CA PHE A 184 -4.45 19.83 -7.89
C PHE A 184 -4.93 21.09 -8.58
N TYR A 185 -5.30 21.01 -9.85
CA TYR A 185 -5.87 22.15 -10.57
C TYR A 185 -7.13 22.70 -9.87
N LEU A 186 -8.05 21.81 -9.46
CA LEU A 186 -9.24 22.19 -8.70
C LEU A 186 -8.89 22.78 -7.32
N LEU A 187 -7.89 22.22 -6.64
CA LEU A 187 -7.39 22.74 -5.36
C LEU A 187 -6.85 24.17 -5.51
N PHE A 188 -6.03 24.42 -6.53
CA PHE A 188 -5.45 25.75 -6.79
C PHE A 188 -6.51 26.80 -7.14
N GLN A 189 -7.67 26.41 -7.69
CA GLN A 189 -8.76 27.35 -7.92
C GLN A 189 -9.43 27.84 -6.64
N ASP A 190 -9.52 26.98 -5.63
CA ASP A 190 -10.13 27.31 -4.34
C ASP A 190 -9.07 27.77 -3.32
N VAL A 191 -7.83 28.07 -3.74
CA VAL A 191 -6.70 28.42 -2.85
C VAL A 191 -7.00 29.61 -1.94
N GLU A 192 -7.70 30.63 -2.42
CA GLU A 192 -8.06 31.81 -1.61
C GLU A 192 -9.04 31.40 -0.51
N LYS A 193 -10.08 30.63 -0.85
CA LYS A 193 -11.06 30.12 0.14
C LYS A 193 -10.42 29.19 1.16
N ILE A 194 -9.52 28.32 0.69
CA ILE A 194 -8.76 27.40 1.54
C ILE A 194 -7.87 28.19 2.48
N ARG A 195 -7.12 29.17 1.95
CA ARG A 195 -6.26 30.03 2.76
C ARG A 195 -7.09 30.78 3.80
N ASP A 196 -8.22 31.35 3.42
CA ASP A 196 -9.05 32.11 4.34
C ASP A 196 -9.66 31.19 5.41
N PHE A 197 -10.10 29.98 5.06
CA PHE A 197 -10.57 28.98 6.02
C PHE A 197 -9.50 28.60 7.06
N PHE A 198 -8.28 28.29 6.62
CA PHE A 198 -7.21 27.83 7.51
C PHE A 198 -6.45 28.95 8.24
N PHE A 199 -6.29 30.12 7.60
CA PHE A 199 -5.40 31.19 8.07
C PHE A 199 -6.11 32.51 8.40
N SER A 200 -7.33 32.77 7.90
CA SER A 200 -8.08 34.00 8.25
C SER A 200 -8.95 33.83 9.49
N THR A 201 -9.27 32.59 9.87
CA THR A 201 -10.01 32.34 11.10
C THR A 201 -9.03 32.44 12.27
N ASN A 202 -9.16 33.47 13.11
CA ASN A 202 -8.54 33.50 14.43
C ASN A 202 -9.18 32.39 15.28
N TRP A 203 -8.78 31.14 15.05
CA TRP A 203 -9.05 30.03 15.94
C TRP A 203 -8.32 30.36 17.24
N ASN A 204 -8.97 31.14 18.11
CA ASN A 204 -8.42 31.65 19.35
C ASN A 204 -8.35 30.50 20.37
N THR A 205 -7.50 29.51 20.05
CA THR A 205 -7.14 28.35 20.85
C THR A 205 -6.16 28.73 21.97
N SER A 206 -5.86 30.03 22.10
CA SER A 206 -5.04 30.65 23.15
C SER A 206 -5.51 30.29 24.57
N HIS A 207 -6.79 29.94 24.73
CA HIS A 207 -7.37 29.49 25.99
C HIS A 207 -7.11 28.03 26.37
N LEU A 208 -6.66 27.16 25.44
CA LEU A 208 -6.49 25.72 25.73
C LEU A 208 -5.23 25.42 26.58
N LEU A 209 -4.22 26.29 26.53
CA LEU A 209 -3.05 26.27 27.41
C LEU A 209 -2.53 27.71 27.58
N SER A 210 -2.67 28.30 28.78
CA SER A 210 -2.14 29.64 29.10
C SER A 210 -0.65 29.60 29.44
N THR A 211 0.17 29.04 28.56
CA THR A 211 1.62 28.91 28.75
C THR A 211 2.40 29.77 27.76
N SER A 212 3.66 30.05 28.09
CA SER A 212 4.56 30.85 27.25
C SER A 212 4.76 30.20 25.85
N PRO A 213 4.98 31.00 24.80
CA PRO A 213 5.15 30.49 23.43
C PRO A 213 6.38 29.58 23.27
N ILE A 214 7.40 29.78 24.10
CA ILE A 214 8.61 28.96 24.16
C ILE A 214 8.25 27.55 24.65
N ILE A 215 7.51 27.44 25.76
CA ILE A 215 7.08 26.14 26.30
C ILE A 215 6.22 25.38 25.29
N LYS A 216 5.30 26.07 24.60
CA LYS A 216 4.47 25.44 23.56
C LYS A 216 5.31 24.89 22.40
N THR A 217 6.32 25.64 21.95
CA THR A 217 7.22 25.20 20.89
C THR A 217 8.08 24.02 21.34
N SER A 218 8.64 24.07 22.56
CA SER A 218 9.40 22.97 23.13
C SER A 218 8.57 21.69 23.25
N LEU A 219 7.32 21.78 23.71
CA LEU A 219 6.42 20.62 23.77
C LEU A 219 6.15 20.02 22.39
N ARG A 220 5.92 20.85 21.36
CA ARG A 220 5.73 20.37 19.97
C ARG A 220 6.97 19.63 19.46
N LEU A 221 8.17 20.15 19.74
CA LEU A 221 9.42 19.50 19.36
C LEU A 221 9.63 18.20 20.14
N ILE A 222 9.35 18.17 21.45
CA ILE A 222 9.43 16.95 22.26
C ILE A 222 8.46 15.90 21.71
N ILE A 223 7.21 16.24 21.43
CA ILE A 223 6.23 15.31 20.86
C ILE A 223 6.68 14.79 19.49
N LEU A 224 7.32 15.63 18.67
CA LEU A 224 7.87 15.24 17.37
C LEU A 224 9.09 14.30 17.50
N PHE A 225 10.02 14.60 18.41
CA PHE A 225 11.32 13.93 18.46
C PHE A 225 11.43 12.82 19.51
N LEU A 226 10.57 12.78 20.53
CA LEU A 226 10.58 11.75 21.56
C LEU A 226 10.36 10.33 20.98
N PRO A 227 9.39 10.10 20.06
CA PRO A 227 9.24 8.79 19.43
C PRO A 227 10.48 8.39 18.63
N LEU A 228 11.09 9.34 17.90
CA LEU A 228 12.33 9.09 17.16
C LEU A 228 13.46 8.70 18.11
N PHE A 229 13.64 9.42 19.22
CA PHE A 229 14.62 9.10 20.25
C PHE A 229 14.38 7.70 20.84
N MET A 230 13.13 7.35 21.16
CA MET A 230 12.76 6.02 21.66
C MET A 230 13.10 4.90 20.66
N VAL A 231 12.93 5.13 19.36
CA VAL A 231 13.30 4.17 18.32
C VAL A 231 14.82 4.06 18.17
N LEU A 232 15.55 5.17 18.25
CA LEU A 232 17.02 5.17 18.17
C LEU A 232 17.67 4.40 19.34
N LEU A 233 17.03 4.39 20.52
CA LEU A 233 17.44 3.53 21.63
C LEU A 233 17.18 2.03 21.38
N ARG A 234 16.30 1.69 20.43
CA ARG A 234 15.89 0.32 20.09
C ARG A 234 16.54 -0.24 18.83
N LEU A 235 17.63 0.36 18.32
CA LEU A 235 18.33 -0.16 17.14
C LEU A 235 18.48 -1.70 17.26
N PRO A 236 17.87 -2.49 16.35
CA PRO A 236 17.92 -3.93 16.42
C PRO A 236 19.35 -4.36 16.12
N ARG A 237 20.17 -4.45 17.16
CA ARG A 237 21.42 -5.21 17.08
C ARG A 237 21.03 -6.67 17.09
N ASP A 238 21.41 -7.37 16.04
CA ASP A 238 21.47 -8.81 16.08
C ASP A 238 22.47 -9.21 17.17
N LYS A 239 21.94 -9.51 18.37
CA LYS A 239 22.75 -9.86 19.53
C LYS A 239 23.51 -11.17 19.29
N ASN A 240 23.03 -11.99 18.37
CA ASN A 240 23.46 -13.37 18.15
C ASN A 240 23.76 -13.62 16.67
N ALA A 241 24.41 -12.68 15.99
CA ALA A 241 24.73 -12.79 14.55
C ALA A 241 25.50 -14.06 14.16
N GLN A 242 26.18 -14.70 15.11
CA GLN A 242 26.86 -15.99 14.92
C GLN A 242 25.90 -17.19 14.76
N LEU A 243 24.67 -17.05 15.27
CA LEU A 243 23.59 -18.04 15.18
C LEU A 243 22.63 -17.73 14.04
N THR A 244 22.54 -16.49 13.56
CA THR A 244 21.56 -16.09 12.54
C THR A 244 21.82 -16.83 11.22
N GLY A 245 20.80 -17.56 10.74
CA GLY A 245 20.88 -18.35 9.53
C GLY A 245 19.84 -19.46 9.45
N LYS A 246 19.84 -20.13 8.30
CA LYS A 246 19.13 -21.39 8.07
C LYS A 246 20.07 -22.53 8.43
N TYR A 247 19.55 -23.55 9.10
CA TYR A 247 20.29 -24.76 9.44
C TYR A 247 19.47 -26.01 9.08
N GLN A 248 20.14 -26.98 8.46
CA GLN A 248 19.61 -28.31 8.20
C GLN A 248 19.89 -29.22 9.41
N VAL A 249 18.90 -30.02 9.81
CA VAL A 249 19.04 -31.01 10.88
C VAL A 249 19.72 -32.25 10.33
N GLN A 250 20.94 -32.54 10.79
CA GLN A 250 21.71 -33.72 10.41
C GLN A 250 21.39 -34.93 11.30
N LYS A 251 21.15 -34.67 12.58
CA LYS A 251 20.78 -35.69 13.56
C LYS A 251 19.71 -35.14 14.49
N LEU A 252 18.68 -35.94 14.72
CA LEU A 252 17.61 -35.67 15.68
C LEU A 252 17.47 -36.89 16.57
N ALA A 253 17.65 -36.74 17.88
CA ALA A 253 17.30 -37.76 18.86
C ALA A 253 16.20 -37.23 19.78
N ILE A 254 15.13 -38.01 19.93
CA ILE A 254 14.02 -37.71 20.85
C ILE A 254 13.97 -38.80 21.92
N ASN A 255 14.05 -38.43 23.20
CA ASN A 255 14.12 -39.39 24.31
C ASN A 255 15.27 -40.40 24.15
N GLY A 256 16.40 -39.96 23.58
CA GLY A 256 17.56 -40.79 23.30
C GLY A 256 17.43 -41.71 22.08
N ILE A 257 16.30 -41.66 21.35
CA ILE A 257 16.07 -42.47 20.16
C ILE A 257 16.30 -41.62 18.91
N ASP A 258 17.23 -42.03 18.05
CA ASP A 258 17.50 -41.38 16.78
C ASP A 258 16.25 -41.45 15.87
N LYS A 259 15.74 -40.29 15.46
CA LYS A 259 14.68 -40.14 14.48
C LYS A 259 15.24 -39.58 13.19
N LYS A 260 15.03 -40.30 12.09
CA LYS A 260 15.29 -39.81 10.73
C LYS A 260 13.98 -39.64 9.98
N ALA A 261 13.96 -38.67 9.08
CA ALA A 261 12.88 -38.54 8.13
C ALA A 261 12.79 -39.83 7.29
N THR A 262 11.64 -40.49 7.31
CA THR A 262 11.32 -41.71 6.56
C THR A 262 10.38 -41.42 5.38
N SER A 263 9.64 -40.31 5.42
CA SER A 263 8.70 -39.91 4.37
C SER A 263 8.59 -38.39 4.30
N VAL A 264 8.28 -37.86 3.11
CA VAL A 264 8.06 -36.41 2.87
C VAL A 264 6.90 -35.84 3.70
N TYR A 265 6.04 -36.70 4.27
CA TYR A 265 4.89 -36.29 5.10
C TYR A 265 5.05 -36.58 6.60
N ASP A 266 6.25 -36.94 7.06
CA ASP A 266 6.45 -37.19 8.49
C ASP A 266 6.65 -35.91 9.33
N SER A 267 6.35 -35.98 10.62
CA SER A 267 6.53 -34.86 11.54
C SER A 267 7.95 -34.77 12.11
N THR A 268 8.97 -35.12 11.31
CA THR A 268 10.36 -35.00 11.74
C THR A 268 10.86 -33.58 11.56
N LEU A 269 11.65 -33.08 12.52
CA LEU A 269 12.25 -31.75 12.42
C LEU A 269 13.37 -31.81 11.38
N THR A 270 13.28 -31.00 10.33
CA THR A 270 14.24 -31.04 9.21
C THR A 270 15.09 -29.80 9.14
N ARG A 271 14.56 -28.64 9.56
CA ARG A 271 15.29 -27.37 9.53
C ARG A 271 15.01 -26.55 10.76
N VAL A 272 16.01 -25.78 11.16
CA VAL A 272 15.91 -24.75 12.19
C VAL A 272 16.38 -23.44 11.61
N TYR A 273 15.62 -22.37 11.82
CA TYR A 273 16.01 -21.02 11.43
C TYR A 273 16.21 -20.20 12.69
N PHE A 274 17.29 -19.45 12.74
CA PHE A 274 17.49 -18.37 13.69
C PHE A 274 17.47 -17.07 12.89
N ASP A 275 16.52 -16.20 13.20
CA ASP A 275 16.31 -14.95 12.49
C ASP A 275 16.67 -13.76 13.38
N VAL A 276 16.74 -12.58 12.74
CA VAL A 276 16.99 -11.31 13.40
C VAL A 276 15.95 -11.08 14.50
N VAL A 277 16.32 -10.37 15.56
CA VAL A 277 15.45 -10.11 16.74
C VAL A 277 15.20 -11.35 17.61
N ASN A 278 16.08 -12.35 17.52
CA ASN A 278 16.00 -13.60 18.26
C ASN A 278 14.73 -14.42 17.95
N ASP A 279 14.30 -14.45 16.69
CA ASP A 279 13.25 -15.35 16.25
C ASP A 279 13.85 -16.74 15.96
N ILE A 280 13.09 -17.78 16.27
CA ILE A 280 13.44 -19.18 16.01
C ILE A 280 12.28 -19.90 15.34
N VAL A 281 12.60 -20.66 14.30
CA VAL A 281 11.63 -21.47 13.56
C VAL A 281 12.07 -22.91 13.56
N PHE A 282 11.19 -23.79 14.05
CA PHE A 282 11.30 -25.23 13.85
C PHE A 282 10.42 -25.61 12.67
N ASP A 283 11.06 -26.03 11.58
CA ASP A 283 10.42 -26.42 10.34
C ASP A 283 10.49 -27.95 10.22
N PHE A 284 9.32 -28.56 10.15
CA PHE A 284 9.19 -30.01 10.08
C PHE A 284 9.00 -30.43 8.63
N ASN A 285 9.20 -31.71 8.34
CA ASN A 285 9.13 -32.21 6.97
C ASN A 285 7.75 -31.99 6.30
N THR A 286 6.67 -31.99 7.09
CA THR A 286 5.34 -31.60 6.59
C THR A 286 5.20 -30.09 6.46
N THR A 287 4.61 -29.64 5.34
CA THR A 287 4.32 -28.22 5.06
C THR A 287 3.31 -27.57 6.02
N ASN A 288 2.58 -28.35 6.81
CA ASN A 288 1.55 -27.87 7.73
C ASN A 288 2.03 -27.69 9.17
N THR A 289 3.26 -28.10 9.48
CA THR A 289 3.79 -28.08 10.85
C THR A 289 5.04 -27.22 10.91
N ARG A 290 4.90 -26.03 11.47
CA ARG A 290 6.00 -25.12 11.77
C ARG A 290 5.77 -24.51 13.14
N PHE A 291 6.79 -24.49 13.97
CA PHE A 291 6.75 -23.72 15.22
C PHE A 291 7.54 -22.44 15.03
N ILE A 292 6.91 -21.30 15.29
CA ILE A 292 7.54 -19.98 15.19
C ILE A 292 7.47 -19.36 16.57
N GLY A 293 8.61 -18.89 17.04
CA GLY A 293 8.78 -18.39 18.39
C GLY A 293 9.92 -17.41 18.51
N THR A 294 10.10 -16.89 19.72
CA THR A 294 11.27 -16.10 20.11
C THR A 294 12.15 -16.93 21.02
N TYR A 295 13.46 -16.68 21.00
CA TYR A 295 14.41 -17.30 21.91
C TYR A 295 15.15 -16.28 22.78
N GLU A 296 15.46 -16.70 24.00
CA GLU A 296 16.36 -16.01 24.92
C GLU A 296 17.64 -16.84 25.04
N LEU A 297 18.80 -16.22 24.82
CA LEU A 297 20.11 -16.86 24.91
C LEU A 297 20.94 -16.19 26.01
N ASN A 298 21.34 -16.96 27.04
CA ASN A 298 22.22 -16.53 28.11
C ASN A 298 23.30 -17.60 28.34
N GLU A 299 24.57 -17.28 28.10
CA GLU A 299 25.73 -18.16 28.38
C GLU A 299 25.58 -19.58 27.82
N GLY A 300 25.05 -19.72 26.60
CA GLY A 300 24.82 -21.01 25.94
C GLY A 300 23.52 -21.71 26.35
N LYS A 301 22.79 -21.22 27.35
CA LYS A 301 21.43 -21.66 27.65
C LYS A 301 20.42 -20.95 26.76
N ILE A 302 19.60 -21.72 26.06
CA ILE A 302 18.58 -21.22 25.13
C ILE A 302 17.17 -21.61 25.62
N ILE A 303 16.28 -20.64 25.62
CA ILE A 303 14.85 -20.83 25.94
C ILE A 303 14.03 -20.32 24.76
N ALA A 304 13.35 -21.21 24.04
CA ALA A 304 12.47 -20.83 22.94
C ALA A 304 11.00 -20.92 23.34
N LYS A 305 10.25 -19.84 23.13
CA LYS A 305 8.81 -19.72 23.41
C LYS A 305 8.06 -19.55 22.09
N TRP A 306 7.03 -20.38 21.88
CA TRP A 306 6.31 -20.43 20.61
C TRP A 306 5.08 -19.53 20.61
N HIS A 307 4.87 -18.77 19.53
CA HIS A 307 3.65 -17.99 19.30
C HIS A 307 2.83 -18.51 18.11
N TYR A 308 3.38 -19.43 17.32
CA TYR A 308 2.67 -20.16 16.28
C TYR A 308 3.03 -21.65 16.30
N PRO A 309 2.05 -22.57 16.13
CA PRO A 309 0.61 -22.31 16.10
C PRO A 309 0.10 -21.75 17.43
N ARG A 310 -1.08 -21.11 17.47
CA ARG A 310 -1.69 -20.52 18.67
C ARG A 310 -2.09 -21.53 19.77
N LYS A 311 -1.52 -22.74 19.76
CA LYS A 311 -1.72 -23.78 20.78
C LYS A 311 -0.69 -23.60 21.88
N ASP A 312 -1.01 -24.04 23.10
CA ASP A 312 -0.06 -24.10 24.22
C ASP A 312 0.98 -25.19 23.98
N ILE A 313 1.98 -24.88 23.14
CA ILE A 313 3.14 -25.73 22.92
C ILE A 313 4.15 -25.46 24.02
N PRO A 314 4.66 -26.49 24.70
CA PRO A 314 5.66 -26.29 25.74
C PRO A 314 6.92 -25.63 25.16
N PRO A 315 7.54 -24.68 25.88
CA PRO A 315 8.78 -24.06 25.42
C PRO A 315 9.90 -25.09 25.32
N PHE A 316 10.83 -24.85 24.40
CA PHE A 316 12.09 -25.58 24.41
C PHE A 316 13.03 -24.92 25.41
N ILE A 317 13.59 -25.71 26.33
CA ILE A 317 14.55 -25.25 27.34
C ILE A 317 15.77 -26.15 27.23
N GLY A 318 16.92 -25.57 26.87
CA GLY A 318 18.12 -26.35 26.64
C GLY A 318 19.38 -25.51 26.59
N ASN A 319 20.42 -26.13 26.05
CA ASN A 319 21.70 -25.50 25.76
C ASN A 319 21.95 -25.56 24.25
N ILE A 320 22.70 -24.58 23.75
CA ILE A 320 23.22 -24.54 22.40
C ILE A 320 24.75 -24.45 22.45
N THR A 321 25.42 -25.41 21.83
CA THR A 321 26.87 -25.35 21.61
C THR A 321 27.16 -24.99 20.17
N ILE A 322 28.11 -24.07 19.98
CA ILE A 322 28.52 -23.55 18.68
C ILE A 322 29.91 -24.11 18.38
N GLU A 323 30.01 -25.09 17.48
CA GLU A 323 31.28 -25.55 16.90
C GLU A 323 31.55 -24.81 15.58
N GLU A 324 32.68 -25.01 14.91
CA GLU A 324 33.02 -24.28 13.67
C GLU A 324 31.93 -24.42 12.58
N ASN A 325 31.51 -25.66 12.26
CA ASN A 325 30.49 -25.95 11.22
C ASN A 325 29.16 -26.52 11.75
N ARG A 326 29.08 -26.87 13.04
CA ARG A 326 27.88 -27.50 13.61
C ARG A 326 27.39 -26.78 14.85
N ARG A 327 26.07 -26.73 15.03
CA ARG A 327 25.38 -26.16 16.19
C ARG A 327 24.61 -27.30 16.83
N ILE A 328 24.79 -27.55 18.12
CA ILE A 328 24.12 -28.66 18.80
C ILE A 328 23.15 -28.05 19.79
N LEU A 329 21.87 -28.36 19.62
CA LEU A 329 20.79 -27.93 20.48
C LEU A 329 20.34 -29.13 21.33
N SER A 330 20.56 -29.08 22.64
CA SER A 330 20.21 -30.18 23.55
C SER A 330 19.35 -29.66 24.69
N GLY A 331 18.20 -30.29 24.94
CA GLY A 331 17.26 -29.77 25.92
C GLY A 331 16.00 -30.60 26.07
N VAL A 332 14.98 -29.97 26.65
CA VAL A 332 13.67 -30.56 26.91
C VAL A 332 12.59 -29.68 26.29
N MET A 333 11.60 -30.31 25.68
CA MET A 333 10.36 -29.66 25.26
C MET A 333 9.18 -30.45 25.79
N GLY A 334 8.51 -29.92 26.81
CA GLY A 334 7.43 -30.62 27.51
C GLY A 334 7.97 -31.80 28.31
N LYS A 335 7.64 -33.03 27.88
CA LYS A 335 8.13 -34.28 28.51
C LYS A 335 9.27 -34.94 27.73
N ASP A 336 9.54 -34.46 26.51
CA ASP A 336 10.49 -35.10 25.61
C ASP A 336 11.86 -34.42 25.69
N THR A 337 12.92 -35.23 25.77
CA THR A 337 14.28 -34.74 25.57
C THR A 337 14.58 -34.66 24.07
N LEU A 338 15.26 -33.60 23.66
CA LEU A 338 15.58 -33.28 22.28
C LEU A 338 17.07 -33.02 22.15
N GLU A 339 17.73 -33.73 21.24
CA GLU A 339 19.10 -33.46 20.81
C GLU A 339 19.10 -33.28 19.29
N VAL A 340 19.51 -32.11 18.84
CA VAL A 340 19.45 -31.70 17.44
C VAL A 340 20.82 -31.19 17.00
N VAL A 341 21.40 -31.85 16.01
CA VAL A 341 22.65 -31.42 15.37
C VAL A 341 22.30 -30.65 14.10
N LEU A 342 22.70 -29.40 14.06
CA LEU A 342 22.40 -28.40 13.04
C LEU A 342 23.66 -28.07 12.23
N GLU A 343 23.53 -28.00 10.92
CA GLU A 343 24.58 -27.59 9.99
C GLU A 343 24.03 -26.52 9.04
N ARG A 344 24.83 -25.50 8.74
CA ARG A 344 24.38 -24.28 8.05
C ARG A 344 24.14 -24.50 6.56
#